data_AF-A0A8C5KXV2-F1
#
_entry.id   AF-A0A8C5KXV2-F1
#
_cell.length_a   1.000
_cell.length_b   1.000
_cell.length_c   1.000
_cell.angle_alpha   90.00
_cell.angle_beta   90.00
_cell.angle_gamma   90.00
#
_symmetry.space_group_name_H-M   'P 1'
#
loop_
_entity.id
_entity.type
_entity.pdbx_description
1 polymer ?
#
loop_
_entity_poly.entity_id
_entity_poly.type
_entity_poly.pdbx_seq_one_letter_code
_entity_poly.pdbx_strand_id
1 'polypeptide(L)'
;MSWGRLSRLLKPALLCGSLAVPGLASTMCASRDDWRCARSMHEFSAKDIDGNMVCLDKYKGFVCIVTNVASQGKTDVNYTQLVDLHARYAECGLRILAFPCNQFGRQEPGSNQEIKEFAAGYNVKFDMFSKICCNGDDAHPLWKWMKVQPKGRGMLGNSIKWNFTKFLIDKNGCVVKRYGPMEEPLVIEKDLPCYL
;
A
#
# COMPACT_ATOMS: atom_id res chain seq x y z
N MET A 1 -33.91 -42.61 -69.78
CA MET A 1 -34.46 -41.72 -68.73
C MET A 1 -33.76 -42.03 -67.42
N SER A 2 -33.21 -40.99 -66.78
CA SER A 2 -32.68 -40.92 -65.40
C SER A 2 -31.48 -41.82 -65.00
N TRP A 3 -30.31 -41.20 -64.85
CA TRP A 3 -29.18 -41.69 -64.06
C TRP A 3 -29.22 -41.00 -62.68
N GLY A 4 -29.44 -41.75 -61.60
CA GLY A 4 -29.37 -41.25 -60.23
C GLY A 4 -28.06 -41.66 -59.57
N ARG A 5 -27.11 -40.72 -59.43
CA ARG A 5 -25.85 -40.90 -58.69
C ARG A 5 -25.94 -40.08 -57.40
N LEU A 6 -26.12 -40.75 -56.26
CA LEU A 6 -26.18 -40.14 -54.92
C LEU A 6 -24.75 -39.79 -54.46
N SER A 7 -24.38 -38.51 -54.54
CA SER A 7 -23.19 -37.95 -53.91
C SER A 7 -23.44 -37.67 -52.43
N ARG A 8 -22.71 -38.35 -51.53
CA ARG A 8 -22.63 -37.98 -50.11
C ARG A 8 -21.70 -36.77 -49.96
N LEU A 9 -22.27 -35.63 -49.61
CA LEU A 9 -21.55 -34.40 -49.24
C LEU A 9 -21.02 -34.53 -47.80
N LEU A 10 -19.70 -34.54 -47.65
CA LEU A 10 -19.00 -34.31 -46.39
C LEU A 10 -19.03 -32.80 -46.07
N LYS A 11 -19.53 -32.42 -44.90
CA LYS A 11 -19.45 -31.05 -44.39
C LYS A 11 -18.04 -30.79 -43.82
N PRO A 12 -17.37 -29.66 -44.10
CA PRO A 12 -16.14 -29.30 -43.43
C PRO A 12 -16.42 -28.82 -42.00
N ALA A 13 -15.78 -29.43 -41.01
CA ALA A 13 -15.73 -28.92 -39.65
C ALA A 13 -14.73 -27.74 -39.62
N LEU A 14 -15.21 -26.53 -39.30
CA LEU A 14 -14.33 -25.41 -38.96
C LEU A 14 -13.66 -25.71 -37.61
N LEU A 15 -12.34 -25.95 -37.62
CA LEU A 15 -11.52 -25.82 -36.42
C LEU A 15 -11.33 -24.32 -36.13
N CYS A 16 -12.03 -23.80 -35.14
CA CYS A 16 -11.72 -22.50 -34.55
C CYS A 16 -10.49 -22.70 -33.64
N GLY A 17 -9.31 -22.35 -34.14
CA GLY A 17 -8.08 -22.33 -33.35
C GLY A 17 -8.10 -21.16 -32.38
N SER A 18 -8.33 -21.42 -31.10
CA SER A 18 -8.10 -20.44 -30.04
C SER A 18 -6.60 -20.27 -29.84
N LEU A 19 -6.06 -19.15 -30.29
CA LEU A 19 -4.74 -18.69 -29.87
C LEU A 19 -4.82 -18.32 -28.39
N ALA A 20 -4.32 -19.20 -27.52
CA ALA A 20 -4.10 -18.89 -26.13
C ALA A 20 -2.94 -17.88 -26.05
N VAL A 21 -3.27 -16.61 -25.84
CA VAL A 21 -2.29 -15.61 -25.41
C VAL A 21 -1.88 -15.98 -23.97
N PRO A 22 -0.59 -16.11 -23.65
CA PRO A 22 -0.17 -16.30 -22.27
C PRO A 22 -0.49 -15.03 -21.49
N GLY A 23 -1.60 -15.04 -20.74
CA GLY A 23 -1.90 -14.01 -19.76
C GLY A 23 -0.85 -14.08 -18.66
N LEU A 24 -0.23 -12.94 -18.33
CA LEU A 24 0.52 -12.79 -17.10
C LEU A 24 -0.37 -13.25 -15.95
N ALA A 25 0.03 -14.32 -15.27
CA ALA A 25 -0.56 -14.70 -14.00
C ALA A 25 -0.29 -13.57 -13.00
N SER A 26 -1.24 -12.64 -12.90
CA SER A 26 -1.29 -11.70 -11.80
C SER A 26 -1.56 -12.55 -10.56
N THR A 27 -0.51 -12.86 -9.80
CA THR A 27 -0.64 -13.55 -8.52
C THR A 27 -1.56 -12.69 -7.67
N MET A 28 -2.84 -13.06 -7.60
CA MET A 28 -3.80 -12.36 -6.77
C MET A 28 -3.35 -12.56 -5.32
N CYS A 29 -2.64 -11.57 -4.76
CA CYS A 29 -2.49 -11.49 -3.32
C CYS A 29 -3.89 -11.23 -2.75
N ALA A 30 -4.58 -12.28 -2.35
CA ALA A 30 -5.76 -12.15 -1.53
C ALA A 30 -5.36 -11.33 -0.29
N SER A 31 -6.11 -10.27 0.02
CA SER A 31 -5.99 -9.57 1.29
C SER A 31 -6.01 -10.60 2.42
N ARG A 32 -4.94 -10.70 3.23
CA ARG A 32 -5.02 -11.46 4.48
C ARG A 32 -5.92 -10.69 5.45
N ASP A 33 -7.21 -10.99 5.41
CA ASP A 33 -8.18 -10.49 6.38
C ASP A 33 -7.85 -11.00 7.79
N ASP A 34 -7.26 -12.20 7.89
CA ASP A 34 -6.66 -12.71 9.12
C ASP A 34 -5.24 -12.18 9.34
N TRP A 35 -5.18 -10.88 9.65
CA TRP A 35 -3.94 -10.17 10.00
C TRP A 35 -3.17 -10.80 11.18
N ARG A 36 -3.80 -11.67 11.99
CA ARG A 36 -3.17 -12.27 13.17
C ARG A 36 -2.14 -13.34 12.79
N CYS A 37 -2.29 -13.95 11.62
CA CYS A 37 -1.38 -14.97 11.12
C CYS A 37 -0.27 -14.42 10.20
N ALA A 38 -0.36 -13.14 9.82
CA ALA A 38 0.61 -12.50 8.92
C ALA A 38 2.00 -12.40 9.55
N ARG A 39 3.04 -12.66 8.75
CA ARG A 39 4.45 -12.61 9.15
C ARG A 39 5.18 -11.42 8.54
N SER A 40 4.63 -10.84 7.48
CA SER A 40 5.23 -9.71 6.76
C SER A 40 4.16 -8.75 6.22
N MET A 41 4.54 -7.48 6.03
CA MET A 41 3.76 -6.47 5.30
C MET A 41 3.35 -6.95 3.90
N HIS A 42 4.16 -7.79 3.27
CA HIS A 42 3.97 -8.25 1.89
C HIS A 42 2.72 -9.11 1.68
N GLU A 43 2.12 -9.59 2.77
CA GLU A 43 0.93 -10.43 2.73
C GLU A 43 -0.38 -9.64 2.73
N PHE A 44 -0.29 -8.31 2.79
CA PHE A 44 -1.44 -7.42 2.75
C PHE A 44 -1.63 -6.80 1.37
N SER A 45 -2.85 -6.36 1.12
CA SER A 45 -3.20 -5.50 0.00
C SER A 45 -3.89 -4.26 0.53
N ALA A 46 -3.81 -3.15 -0.20
CA ALA A 46 -4.54 -1.93 0.12
C ALA A 46 -4.96 -1.22 -1.16
N LYS A 47 -6.09 -0.51 -1.11
CA LYS A 47 -6.50 0.36 -2.22
C LYS A 47 -5.60 1.58 -2.26
N ASP A 48 -4.99 1.86 -3.40
CA ASP A 48 -4.30 3.13 -3.63
C ASP A 48 -5.30 4.30 -3.58
N ILE A 49 -4.80 5.54 -3.67
CA ILE A 49 -5.66 6.73 -3.58
C ILE A 49 -6.64 6.83 -4.75
N ASP A 50 -6.35 6.17 -5.88
CA ASP A 50 -7.19 6.11 -7.08
C ASP A 50 -8.19 4.93 -7.05
N GLY A 51 -8.16 4.11 -6.00
CA GLY A 51 -9.08 3.00 -5.77
C GLY A 51 -8.62 1.65 -6.31
N ASN A 52 -7.43 1.56 -6.91
CA ASN A 52 -6.89 0.29 -7.42
C ASN A 52 -6.35 -0.55 -6.26
N MET A 53 -6.60 -1.86 -6.29
CA MET A 53 -6.04 -2.76 -5.29
C MET A 53 -4.55 -3.01 -5.56
N VAL A 54 -3.70 -2.73 -4.58
CA VAL A 54 -2.25 -2.91 -4.65
C VAL A 54 -1.83 -4.01 -3.68
N CYS A 55 -1.20 -5.08 -4.19
CA CYS A 55 -0.51 -6.05 -3.35
C CYS A 55 0.79 -5.46 -2.81
N LEU A 56 0.97 -5.47 -1.49
CA LEU A 56 2.14 -4.87 -0.85
C LEU A 56 3.43 -5.73 -0.99
N ASP A 57 3.35 -6.94 -1.54
CA ASP A 57 4.53 -7.71 -1.97
C ASP A 57 5.37 -6.96 -3.03
N LYS A 58 4.78 -5.98 -3.75
CA LYS A 58 5.54 -5.08 -4.63
C LYS A 58 6.67 -4.33 -3.92
N TYR A 59 6.61 -4.21 -2.59
CA TYR A 59 7.59 -3.54 -1.76
C TYR A 59 8.68 -4.47 -1.22
N LYS A 60 8.67 -5.75 -1.59
CA LYS A 60 9.72 -6.70 -1.21
C LYS A 60 11.09 -6.24 -1.71
N GLY A 61 12.08 -6.27 -0.84
CA GLY A 61 13.42 -5.77 -1.11
C GLY A 61 13.60 -4.27 -0.89
N PHE A 62 12.52 -3.52 -0.61
CA PHE A 62 12.58 -2.09 -0.33
C PHE A 62 12.42 -1.80 1.16
N VAL A 63 13.11 -0.77 1.64
CA VAL A 63 12.85 -0.20 2.97
C VAL A 63 11.64 0.70 2.85
N CYS A 64 10.67 0.56 3.76
CA CYS A 64 9.43 1.31 3.67
C CYS A 64 9.18 2.16 4.92
N ILE A 65 8.76 3.41 4.72
CA ILE A 65 8.10 4.21 5.76
C ILE A 65 6.60 4.14 5.53
N VAL A 66 5.86 3.57 6.47
CA VAL A 66 4.39 3.51 6.45
C VAL A 66 3.85 4.52 7.45
N THR A 67 3.01 5.46 7.02
CA THR A 67 2.53 6.57 7.87
C THR A 67 1.05 6.86 7.68
N ASN A 68 0.37 7.28 8.75
CA ASN A 68 -1.00 7.82 8.66
C ASN A 68 -0.91 9.33 8.48
N VAL A 69 -1.61 9.86 7.49
CA VAL A 69 -1.53 11.29 7.14
C VAL A 69 -2.87 11.99 7.31
N ALA A 70 -2.79 13.31 7.38
CA ALA A 70 -3.92 14.24 7.39
C ALA A 70 -3.51 15.54 6.70
N SER A 71 -4.46 16.26 6.12
CA SER A 71 -4.29 17.49 5.35
C SER A 71 -4.36 18.73 6.24
N GLN A 72 -4.63 18.53 7.53
CA GLN A 72 -4.68 19.60 8.54
C GLN A 72 -3.84 19.22 9.77
N GLY A 73 -3.36 20.23 10.50
CA GLY A 73 -2.56 20.06 11.71
C GLY A 73 -1.06 20.15 11.44
N LYS A 74 -0.28 19.13 11.83
CA LYS A 74 1.20 19.09 11.63
C LYS A 74 1.63 18.73 10.20
N THR A 75 0.75 19.00 9.24
CA THR A 75 0.82 18.50 7.88
C THR A 75 2.05 19.02 7.14
N ASP A 76 2.31 20.32 7.27
CA ASP A 76 3.35 20.98 6.49
C ASP A 76 4.75 20.40 6.73
N VAL A 77 5.16 20.31 8.00
CA VAL A 77 6.46 19.71 8.38
C VAL A 77 6.55 18.25 7.95
N ASN A 78 5.46 17.48 8.12
CA ASN A 78 5.50 16.05 7.82
C ASN A 78 5.57 15.78 6.32
N TYR A 79 4.71 16.40 5.51
CA TYR A 79 4.74 16.20 4.06
C TYR A 79 6.06 16.69 3.46
N THR A 80 6.52 17.88 3.84
CA THR A 80 7.78 18.44 3.32
C THR A 80 8.97 17.51 3.61
N GLN A 81 9.09 17.01 4.84
CA GLN A 81 10.20 16.13 5.20
C GLN A 81 10.08 14.72 4.62
N LEU A 82 8.87 14.17 4.47
CA LEU A 82 8.68 12.88 3.79
C LEU A 82 9.03 12.99 2.30
N VAL A 83 8.68 14.10 1.65
CA VAL A 83 9.05 14.38 0.26
C VAL A 83 10.57 14.50 0.13
N ASP A 84 11.24 15.22 1.03
CA ASP A 84 12.70 15.31 1.06
C ASP A 84 13.37 13.93 1.22
N LEU A 85 12.94 13.13 2.20
CA LEU A 85 13.47 11.78 2.40
C LEU A 85 13.27 10.91 1.15
N HIS A 86 12.09 10.94 0.55
CA HIS A 86 11.83 10.19 -0.67
C HIS A 86 12.72 10.67 -1.81
N ALA A 87 12.89 11.97 -2.00
CA ALA A 87 13.74 12.53 -3.04
C ALA A 87 15.21 12.08 -2.90
N ARG A 88 15.73 12.01 -1.66
CA ARG A 88 17.12 11.62 -1.40
C ARG A 88 17.37 10.11 -1.41
N TYR A 89 16.38 9.30 -1.05
CA TYR A 89 16.58 7.85 -0.81
C TYR A 89 15.76 6.92 -1.70
N ALA A 90 14.89 7.41 -2.58
CA ALA A 90 14.10 6.55 -3.46
C ALA A 90 14.99 5.66 -4.36
N GLU A 91 16.08 6.22 -4.89
CA GLU A 91 17.06 5.47 -5.69
C GLU A 91 17.86 4.45 -4.87
N CYS A 92 18.03 4.71 -3.57
CA CYS A 92 18.66 3.79 -2.61
C CYS A 92 17.72 2.67 -2.13
N GLY A 93 16.46 2.66 -2.57
CA GLY A 93 15.48 1.63 -2.21
C GLY A 93 14.50 2.03 -1.11
N LEU A 94 14.40 3.31 -0.74
CA LEU A 94 13.33 3.79 0.14
C LEU A 94 12.00 3.89 -0.62
N ARG A 95 10.92 3.45 0.00
CA ARG A 95 9.53 3.71 -0.42
C ARG A 95 8.75 4.31 0.74
N ILE A 96 7.78 5.17 0.44
CA ILE A 96 6.90 5.75 1.45
C ILE A 96 5.46 5.41 1.07
N LEU A 97 4.71 4.87 2.03
CA LEU A 97 3.30 4.51 1.88
C LEU A 97 2.49 5.39 2.85
N ALA A 98 1.72 6.32 2.28
CA ALA A 98 0.92 7.26 3.05
C ALA A 98 -0.57 6.88 3.04
N PHE A 99 -1.14 6.71 4.23
CA PHE A 99 -2.53 6.31 4.45
C PHE A 99 -3.32 7.44 5.11
N PRO A 100 -4.18 8.15 4.36
CA PRO A 100 -5.05 9.17 4.93
C PRO A 100 -5.96 8.59 6.02
N CYS A 101 -6.16 9.31 7.13
CA CYS A 101 -7.02 8.85 8.22
C CYS A 101 -7.74 9.99 8.93
N ASN A 102 -9.07 9.92 9.00
CA ASN A 102 -9.89 10.98 9.58
C ASN A 102 -10.26 10.75 11.08
N GLN A 103 -9.66 9.74 11.73
CA GLN A 103 -9.98 9.39 13.12
C GLN A 103 -9.42 10.40 14.15
N PHE A 104 -8.47 11.24 13.77
CA PHE A 104 -7.72 12.10 14.69
C PHE A 104 -8.08 13.57 14.47
N GLY A 105 -8.93 14.11 15.34
CA GLY A 105 -9.40 15.50 15.26
C GLY A 105 -10.20 15.84 14.00
N ARG A 106 -10.66 14.83 13.24
CA ARG A 106 -11.30 15.00 11.92
C ARG A 106 -10.48 15.84 10.94
N GLN A 107 -9.15 15.71 11.00
CA GLN A 107 -8.19 16.49 10.21
C GLN A 107 -7.99 16.00 8.77
N GLU A 108 -8.75 14.98 8.32
CA GLU A 108 -8.73 14.46 6.95
C GLU A 108 -10.15 14.27 6.36
N PRO A 109 -10.96 15.35 6.31
CA PRO A 109 -12.37 15.26 5.96
C PRO A 109 -12.61 14.98 4.46
N GLY A 110 -11.75 15.48 3.58
CA GLY A 110 -11.91 15.42 2.12
C GLY A 110 -11.93 14.01 1.55
N SER A 111 -12.52 13.83 0.38
CA SER A 111 -12.48 12.62 -0.44
C SER A 111 -11.06 12.22 -0.83
N ASN A 112 -10.87 10.98 -1.30
CA ASN A 112 -9.57 10.54 -1.80
C ASN A 112 -9.03 11.44 -2.92
N GLN A 113 -9.91 11.95 -3.80
CA GLN A 113 -9.54 12.85 -4.88
C GLN A 113 -8.99 14.19 -4.35
N GLU A 114 -9.70 14.82 -3.40
CA GLU A 114 -9.25 16.07 -2.78
C GLU A 114 -7.92 15.87 -2.01
N ILE A 115 -7.75 14.73 -1.35
CA ILE A 115 -6.50 14.40 -0.64
C ILE A 115 -5.35 14.19 -1.63
N LYS A 116 -5.60 13.57 -2.78
CA LYS A 116 -4.59 13.40 -3.84
C LYS A 116 -4.12 14.75 -4.37
N GLU A 117 -5.05 15.66 -4.63
CA GLU A 117 -4.76 17.03 -5.05
C GLU A 117 -3.98 17.81 -3.99
N PHE A 118 -4.36 17.67 -2.72
CA PHE A 118 -3.64 18.25 -1.59
C PHE A 118 -2.18 17.76 -1.54
N ALA A 119 -1.96 16.45 -1.61
CA ALA A 119 -0.63 15.85 -1.60
C ALA A 119 0.21 16.27 -2.83
N ALA A 120 -0.42 16.47 -3.99
CA ALA A 120 0.24 16.98 -5.18
C ALA A 120 0.79 18.40 -4.98
N GLY A 121 0.15 19.23 -4.14
CA GLY A 121 0.63 20.56 -3.75
C GLY A 121 1.99 20.53 -3.01
N TYR A 122 2.31 19.43 -2.33
CA TYR A 122 3.62 19.17 -1.72
C TYR A 122 4.61 18.48 -2.67
N ASN A 123 4.23 18.27 -3.94
CA ASN A 123 4.99 17.51 -4.91
C ASN A 123 5.26 16.05 -4.48
N VAL A 124 4.30 15.43 -3.81
CA VAL A 124 4.38 14.01 -3.41
C VAL A 124 4.57 13.11 -4.64
N LYS A 125 5.63 12.29 -4.60
CA LYS A 125 5.95 11.25 -5.61
C LYS A 125 5.95 9.83 -5.07
N PHE A 126 5.65 9.67 -3.78
CA PHE A 126 5.52 8.38 -3.14
C PHE A 126 4.07 7.87 -3.17
N ASP A 127 3.86 6.61 -2.77
CA ASP A 127 2.58 5.93 -2.92
C ASP A 127 1.54 6.44 -1.90
N MET A 128 0.50 7.11 -2.41
CA MET A 128 -0.67 7.52 -1.65
C MET A 128 -1.74 6.43 -1.71
N PHE A 129 -2.32 6.09 -0.57
CA PHE A 129 -3.39 5.11 -0.45
C PHE A 129 -4.76 5.76 -0.19
N SER A 130 -5.82 4.99 -0.38
CA SER A 130 -7.17 5.38 0.01
C SER A 130 -7.25 5.64 1.51
N LYS A 131 -8.17 6.50 1.92
CA LYS A 131 -8.47 6.77 3.32
C LYS A 131 -8.89 5.50 4.07
N ILE A 132 -8.37 5.31 5.28
CA ILE A 132 -8.65 4.14 6.12
C ILE A 132 -8.93 4.52 7.59
N CYS A 133 -9.38 3.53 8.36
CA CYS A 133 -9.26 3.55 9.82
C CYS A 133 -7.92 2.94 10.25
N CYS A 134 -7.22 3.61 11.16
CA CYS A 134 -6.00 3.11 11.79
C CYS A 134 -6.28 2.36 13.10
N ASN A 135 -7.38 2.68 13.78
CA ASN A 135 -7.81 2.14 15.07
C ASN A 135 -9.24 1.59 15.00
N GLY A 136 -9.62 0.81 16.02
CA GLY A 136 -10.92 0.17 16.14
C GLY A 136 -11.05 -1.13 15.32
N ASP A 137 -12.25 -1.68 15.31
CA ASP A 137 -12.58 -2.93 14.62
C ASP A 137 -12.54 -2.76 13.10
N ASP A 138 -12.79 -1.56 12.59
CA ASP A 138 -12.69 -1.24 11.17
C ASP A 138 -11.27 -0.88 10.74
N ALA A 139 -10.28 -0.97 11.64
CA ALA A 139 -8.90 -0.67 11.27
C ALA A 139 -8.43 -1.59 10.14
N HIS A 140 -7.72 -1.01 9.18
CA HIS A 140 -7.14 -1.78 8.08
C HIS A 140 -6.27 -2.93 8.61
N PRO A 141 -6.34 -4.16 8.05
CA PRO A 141 -5.59 -5.32 8.52
C PRO A 141 -4.09 -5.08 8.74
N LEU A 142 -3.41 -4.42 7.78
CA LEU A 142 -2.02 -3.99 7.92
C LEU A 142 -1.78 -3.16 9.19
N TRP A 143 -2.65 -2.20 9.49
CA TRP A 143 -2.54 -1.32 10.64
C TRP A 143 -2.77 -2.04 11.96
N LYS A 144 -3.68 -3.02 11.99
CA LYS A 144 -3.83 -3.92 13.13
C LYS A 144 -2.55 -4.72 13.38
N TRP A 145 -1.99 -5.31 12.32
CA TRP A 145 -0.76 -6.10 12.38
C TRP A 145 0.47 -5.29 12.82
N MET A 146 0.72 -4.11 12.22
CA MET A 146 1.89 -3.28 12.55
C MET A 146 1.89 -2.88 14.03
N LYS A 147 0.73 -2.53 14.59
CA LYS A 147 0.59 -2.09 15.99
C LYS A 147 0.93 -3.17 17.02
N VAL A 148 0.85 -4.45 16.66
CA VAL A 148 1.13 -5.56 17.59
C VAL A 148 2.54 -6.13 17.46
N GLN A 149 3.28 -5.79 16.39
CA GLN A 149 4.64 -6.25 16.17
C GLN A 149 5.57 -5.81 17.31
N PRO A 150 6.58 -6.60 17.72
CA PRO A 150 7.46 -6.26 18.84
C PRO A 150 8.05 -4.85 18.77
N LYS A 151 8.47 -4.40 17.58
CA LYS A 151 9.02 -3.05 17.32
C LYS A 151 7.97 -2.01 16.88
N GLY A 152 6.71 -2.43 16.73
CA GLY A 152 5.58 -1.57 16.38
C GLY A 152 4.71 -1.16 17.57
N ARG A 153 5.01 -1.66 18.77
CA ARG A 153 4.29 -1.29 19.99
C ARG A 153 4.59 0.16 20.38
N GLY A 154 3.57 0.87 20.85
CA GLY A 154 3.72 2.21 21.40
C GLY A 154 4.09 2.15 22.89
N MET A 155 4.72 3.21 23.40
CA MET A 155 5.09 3.32 24.82
C MET A 155 3.86 3.28 25.75
N LEU A 156 2.74 3.90 25.34
CA LEU A 156 1.48 3.93 26.08
C LEU A 156 0.40 3.16 25.30
N GLY A 157 0.58 1.85 25.19
CA GLY A 157 -0.31 0.97 24.44
C GLY A 157 -0.22 1.12 22.92
N ASN A 158 -0.83 0.17 22.22
CA ASN A 158 -0.55 -0.04 20.79
C ASN A 158 -1.36 0.84 19.83
N SER A 159 -2.44 1.49 20.29
CA SER A 159 -3.26 2.37 19.44
C SER A 159 -2.43 3.51 18.84
N ILE A 160 -2.77 3.90 17.61
CA ILE A 160 -2.24 5.12 16.98
C ILE A 160 -2.82 6.31 17.76
N LYS A 161 -1.95 7.23 18.18
CA LYS A 161 -2.34 8.31 19.09
C LYS A 161 -2.79 9.57 18.37
N TRP A 162 -2.22 9.85 17.21
CA TRP A 162 -2.54 11.01 16.39
C TRP A 162 -2.11 10.79 14.94
N ASN A 163 -2.35 11.80 14.09
CA ASN A 163 -1.79 11.90 12.75
C ASN A 163 -0.26 11.78 12.76
N PHE A 164 0.30 11.23 11.69
CA PHE A 164 1.74 11.12 11.47
C PHE A 164 2.47 10.23 12.49
N THR A 165 1.90 9.07 12.84
CA THR A 165 2.71 7.96 13.37
C THR A 165 3.39 7.27 12.19
N LYS A 166 4.66 6.92 12.33
CA LYS A 166 5.44 6.26 11.27
C LYS A 166 5.92 4.89 11.74
N PHE A 167 5.87 3.92 10.84
CA PHE A 167 6.51 2.62 11.00
C PHE A 167 7.62 2.51 9.96
N LEU A 168 8.82 2.18 10.41
CA LEU A 168 9.91 1.77 9.53
C LEU A 168 9.83 0.26 9.36
N ILE A 169 9.82 -0.16 8.11
CA ILE A 169 9.70 -1.56 7.67
C ILE A 169 10.96 -1.92 6.88
N ASP A 170 11.56 -3.06 7.19
CA ASP A 170 12.73 -3.55 6.45
C ASP A 170 12.37 -4.20 5.11
N LYS A 171 13.41 -4.58 4.36
CA LYS A 171 13.32 -5.24 3.04
C LYS A 171 12.62 -6.61 3.06
N ASN A 172 12.41 -7.21 4.23
CA ASN A 172 11.65 -8.46 4.42
C ASN A 172 10.17 -8.19 4.78
N GLY A 173 9.79 -6.92 4.94
CA GLY A 173 8.45 -6.50 5.32
C GLY A 173 8.19 -6.58 6.82
N CYS A 174 9.25 -6.62 7.65
CA CYS A 174 9.14 -6.65 9.10
C CYS A 174 9.20 -5.24 9.70
N VAL A 175 8.37 -4.96 10.71
CA VAL A 175 8.45 -3.68 11.46
C VAL A 175 9.73 -3.66 12.28
N VAL A 176 10.58 -2.66 12.05
CA VAL A 176 11.85 -2.50 12.78
C VAL A 176 11.81 -1.35 13.78
N LYS A 177 10.95 -0.34 13.56
CA LYS A 177 10.78 0.77 14.49
C LYS A 177 9.45 1.49 14.30
N ARG A 178 8.97 2.13 15.36
CA ARG A 178 7.80 3.03 15.36
C ARG A 178 8.21 4.40 15.90
N TYR A 179 7.74 5.46 15.25
CA TYR A 179 7.94 6.85 15.62
C TYR A 179 6.59 7.51 15.88
N GLY A 180 6.50 8.28 16.96
CA GLY A 180 5.29 8.94 17.39
C GLY A 180 4.94 10.21 16.59
N PRO A 181 3.74 10.77 16.81
CA PRO A 181 3.29 12.02 16.16
C PRO A 181 4.12 13.27 16.44
N MET A 182 4.93 13.27 17.51
CA MET A 182 5.80 14.39 17.88
C MET A 182 7.19 14.26 17.26
N GLU A 183 7.52 13.10 16.68
CA GLU A 183 8.78 12.84 16.02
C GLU A 183 8.65 13.20 14.54
N GLU A 184 9.41 14.21 14.10
CA GLU A 184 9.42 14.65 12.70
C GLU A 184 10.04 13.59 11.78
N PRO A 185 9.60 13.45 10.51
CA PRO A 185 10.11 12.39 9.63
C PRO A 185 11.63 12.32 9.51
N LEU A 186 12.35 13.44 9.51
CA LEU A 186 13.82 13.44 9.40
C LEU A 186 14.54 12.67 10.52
N VAL A 187 13.92 12.48 11.69
CA VAL A 187 14.54 11.66 12.75
C VAL A 187 14.69 10.20 12.35
N ILE A 188 13.96 9.73 11.33
CA ILE A 188 14.04 8.37 10.78
C ILE A 188 15.34 8.19 10.00
N GLU A 189 15.91 9.26 9.44
CA GLU A 189 17.08 9.21 8.56
C GLU A 189 18.27 8.49 9.20
N LYS A 190 18.52 8.74 10.49
CA LYS A 190 19.61 8.08 11.23
C LYS A 190 19.49 6.55 11.29
N ASP A 191 18.28 6.03 11.13
CA ASP A 191 18.00 4.59 11.18
C ASP A 191 18.02 3.97 9.78
N LEU A 192 17.88 4.74 8.69
CA LEU A 192 17.80 4.23 7.31
C LEU A 192 19.05 3.45 6.84
N PRO A 193 20.31 3.91 7.07
CA PRO A 193 21.50 3.23 6.54
C PRO A 193 21.67 1.79 7.02
N CYS A 194 21.05 1.41 8.14
CA CYS A 194 21.09 0.03 8.63
C CYS A 194 20.23 -0.93 7.78
N TYR A 195 19.31 -0.41 6.98
CA TYR A 195 18.31 -1.19 6.26
C TYR A 195 18.35 -1.02 4.74
N LEU A 196 18.84 0.12 4.23
CA LEU A 196 19.02 0.34 2.78
C LEU A 196 20.06 -0.65 2.23
#